data_AF-A0A5P9PQB8-F1
#
_entry.id   AF-A0A5P9PQB8-F1
#
_cell.length_a   1.000
_cell.length_b   1.000
_cell.length_c   1.000
_cell.angle_alpha   90.00
_cell.angle_beta   90.00
_cell.angle_gamma   90.00
#
_symmetry.space_group_name_H-M   'P 1'
#
loop_
_entity.id
_entity.type
_entity.pdbx_description
1 polymer ?
#
loop_
_entity_poly.entity_id
_entity_poly.type
_entity_poly.pdbx_seq_one_letter_code
_entity_poly.pdbx_strand_id
1 'polypeptide(L)'
;MNDLAARTWVRRRPRDTDQLPAEYWFDGPVSPRASRPVAPLRRLVLWDLAVLVPAEELDTELHRRVAARVLGWPSVAPEPAGGRTDPELAWRTLLRNGVPAARAAELVPVVLPGLAVELAGRGLSRRDLAGVPAVAGAVLAAVGRIPGVGQAVISGSVRANALRKIRGVGLGAHLAADVGAYGSEQAGWGALISLAVQRAVRHRGLTRPERTVLVTGAARVAEAARCEDLAVVPAGSSCRSGVPDLAEAANVLGGLLAPARKPSGDKTCLTR
;
A
#
# COMPACT_ATOMS: atom_id res chain seq x y z
N MET A 1 32.21 29.89 -33.47
CA MET A 1 32.82 30.37 -32.21
C MET A 1 31.70 30.77 -31.26
N ASN A 2 31.50 30.21 -30.08
CA ASN A 2 32.09 29.06 -29.43
C ASN A 2 31.15 28.66 -28.27
N ASP A 3 31.30 27.41 -27.85
CA ASP A 3 30.54 26.62 -26.90
C ASP A 3 30.45 27.15 -25.45
N LEU A 4 29.43 26.70 -24.69
CA LEU A 4 29.38 26.41 -23.23
C LEU A 4 27.89 26.25 -22.81
N ALA A 5 27.30 25.05 -22.90
CA ALA A 5 27.42 23.93 -21.97
C ALA A 5 26.81 24.17 -20.56
N ALA A 6 25.75 23.39 -20.30
CA ALA A 6 25.43 22.71 -19.04
C ALA A 6 25.54 23.50 -17.72
N ARG A 7 24.39 23.89 -17.16
CA ARG A 7 24.21 23.99 -15.70
C ARG A 7 23.03 23.13 -15.26
N THR A 8 23.41 21.94 -14.85
CA THR A 8 22.71 20.94 -14.03
C THR A 8 21.68 21.52 -13.07
N TRP A 9 20.45 21.01 -13.15
CA TRP A 9 19.49 21.04 -12.05
C TRP A 9 20.00 20.16 -10.92
N VAL A 10 20.72 20.76 -9.96
CA VAL A 10 21.03 20.11 -8.70
C VAL A 10 19.74 19.97 -7.91
N ARG A 11 19.26 18.73 -7.73
CA ARG A 11 18.21 18.38 -6.78
C ARG A 11 18.59 18.93 -5.40
N ARG A 12 17.95 20.01 -4.95
CA ARG A 12 17.99 20.40 -3.53
C ARG A 12 17.19 19.35 -2.75
N ARG A 13 17.89 18.56 -1.94
CA ARG A 13 17.26 17.70 -0.94
C ARG A 13 16.42 18.58 0.02
N PRO A 14 15.19 18.18 0.37
CA PRO A 14 14.49 18.76 1.52
C PRO A 14 15.36 18.60 2.78
N ARG A 15 15.33 19.59 3.68
CA ARG A 15 16.16 19.61 4.89
C ARG A 15 15.82 18.42 5.81
N ASP A 16 16.88 17.79 6.32
CA ASP A 16 16.98 16.52 7.08
C ASP A 16 16.27 16.46 8.47
N THR A 17 15.21 17.24 8.74
CA THR A 17 14.62 17.30 10.10
C THR A 17 13.20 16.74 10.25
N ASP A 18 12.58 16.21 9.18
CA ASP A 18 11.20 15.69 9.19
C ASP A 18 11.10 14.17 8.88
N GLN A 19 12.19 13.41 8.99
CA GLN A 19 12.21 11.97 8.67
C GLN A 19 12.84 11.15 9.81
N LEU A 20 12.24 9.99 10.10
CA LEU A 20 12.80 9.01 11.04
C LEU A 20 14.10 8.39 10.48
N PRO A 21 15.13 8.13 11.32
CA PRO A 21 16.42 7.63 10.87
C PRO A 21 16.37 6.25 10.19
N ALA A 22 17.32 5.98 9.29
CA ALA A 22 17.35 4.78 8.45
C ALA A 22 17.64 3.48 9.22
N GLU A 23 18.19 3.57 10.43
CA GLU A 23 18.52 2.44 11.30
C GLU A 23 17.30 1.80 11.99
N TYR A 24 16.09 2.34 11.80
CA TYR A 24 14.84 1.82 12.38
C TYR A 24 14.06 0.88 11.43
N TRP A 25 14.59 0.59 10.24
CA TRP A 25 13.94 -0.29 9.26
C TRP A 25 14.46 -1.74 9.41
N PHE A 26 13.55 -2.70 9.64
CA PHE A 26 13.89 -4.13 9.76
C PHE A 26 14.12 -4.78 8.38
N ASP A 27 15.33 -5.31 8.14
CA ASP A 27 15.67 -6.20 7.02
C ASP A 27 15.78 -7.65 7.53
N GLY A 28 14.68 -8.41 7.45
CA GLY A 28 14.69 -9.86 7.71
C GLY A 28 14.89 -10.65 6.41
N PRO A 29 15.64 -11.78 6.42
CA PRO A 29 15.86 -12.57 5.21
C PRO A 29 14.59 -13.32 4.79
N VAL A 30 14.17 -13.14 3.53
CA VAL A 30 13.11 -13.94 2.89
C VAL A 30 13.78 -15.09 2.14
N SER A 31 13.56 -16.33 2.59
CA SER A 31 14.02 -17.52 1.87
C SER A 31 13.23 -17.71 0.57
N PRO A 32 13.88 -17.85 -0.60
CA PRO A 32 13.18 -18.17 -1.83
C PRO A 32 12.80 -19.66 -1.83
N ARG A 33 11.51 -19.97 -1.78
CA ARG A 33 11.05 -21.31 -2.18
C ARG A 33 11.06 -21.40 -3.70
N ALA A 34 11.79 -22.38 -4.23
CA ALA A 34 11.73 -22.74 -5.64
C ALA A 34 10.27 -23.04 -6.05
N SER A 35 9.76 -22.30 -7.03
CA SER A 35 8.42 -22.52 -7.59
C SER A 35 8.50 -22.67 -9.11
N ARG A 36 7.61 -23.50 -9.67
CA ARG A 36 7.48 -23.84 -11.11
C ARG A 36 7.61 -22.61 -12.01
N PRO A 37 8.01 -22.76 -13.29
CA PRO A 37 8.08 -21.65 -14.22
C PRO A 37 6.70 -20.97 -14.31
N VAL A 38 6.55 -19.86 -13.60
CA VAL A 38 5.42 -18.96 -13.72
C VAL A 38 5.68 -18.15 -14.98
N ALA A 39 4.66 -18.00 -15.83
CA ALA A 39 4.73 -17.04 -16.92
C ALA A 39 5.30 -15.69 -16.42
N PRO A 40 6.16 -15.01 -17.19
CA PRO A 40 6.75 -13.77 -16.76
C PRO A 40 5.66 -12.77 -16.35
N LEU A 41 5.74 -12.24 -15.12
CA LEU A 41 5.10 -11.05 -14.60
C LEU A 41 5.25 -9.91 -15.61
N ARG A 42 4.20 -9.68 -16.38
CA ARG A 42 4.10 -8.54 -17.29
C ARG A 42 3.46 -7.36 -16.61
N ARG A 43 2.55 -7.62 -15.66
CA ARG A 43 1.73 -6.61 -15.01
C ARG A 43 1.63 -6.85 -13.52
N LEU A 44 1.61 -5.77 -12.75
CA LEU A 44 1.44 -5.81 -11.31
C LEU A 44 0.22 -4.98 -10.91
N VAL A 45 -0.64 -5.57 -10.08
CA VAL A 45 -1.72 -4.85 -9.40
C VAL A 45 -1.33 -4.67 -7.94
N LEU A 46 -1.22 -3.42 -7.52
CA LEU A 46 -1.07 -3.04 -6.13
C LEU A 46 -2.47 -2.74 -5.58
N TRP A 47 -2.82 -3.39 -4.46
CA TRP A 47 -4.08 -3.17 -3.76
C TRP A 47 -3.81 -2.37 -2.50
N ASP A 48 -4.40 -1.18 -2.39
CA ASP A 48 -4.50 -0.51 -1.10
C ASP A 48 -5.40 -1.34 -0.18
N LEU A 49 -4.84 -1.77 0.96
CA LEU A 49 -5.58 -2.58 1.92
C LEU A 49 -6.84 -1.87 2.42
N ALA A 50 -6.87 -0.54 2.49
CA ALA A 50 -8.04 0.21 2.96
C ALA A 50 -9.26 0.06 2.04
N VAL A 51 -9.07 -0.31 0.77
CA VAL A 51 -10.17 -0.61 -0.16
C VAL A 51 -10.73 -2.01 0.09
N LEU A 52 -9.86 -2.97 0.43
CA LEU A 52 -10.24 -4.37 0.64
C LEU A 52 -10.77 -4.63 2.06
N VAL A 53 -10.18 -3.97 3.05
CA VAL A 53 -10.49 -4.13 4.48
C VAL A 53 -10.52 -2.74 5.15
N PRO A 54 -11.63 -1.99 4.97
CA PRO A 54 -11.80 -0.67 5.57
C PRO A 54 -11.87 -0.79 7.09
N ALA A 55 -11.00 -0.08 7.80
CA ALA A 55 -10.77 -0.28 9.23
C ALA A 55 -10.46 1.03 9.99
N GLU A 56 -10.92 2.19 9.50
CA GLU A 56 -10.51 3.49 10.06
C GLU A 56 -10.95 3.71 11.51
N GLU A 57 -12.18 3.31 11.87
CA GLU A 57 -12.65 3.34 13.27
C GLU A 57 -11.78 2.44 14.17
N LEU A 58 -11.49 1.23 13.69
CA LEU A 58 -10.63 0.25 14.35
C LEU A 58 -9.23 0.84 14.60
N ASP A 59 -8.62 1.40 13.56
CA ASP A 59 -7.27 1.96 13.63
C ASP A 59 -7.22 3.18 14.57
N THR A 60 -8.20 4.07 14.48
CA THR A 60 -8.33 5.23 15.39
C THR A 60 -8.39 4.79 16.85
N GLU A 61 -9.17 3.75 17.16
CA GLU A 61 -9.29 3.23 18.52
C GLU A 61 -7.99 2.57 19.02
N LEU A 62 -7.29 1.82 18.15
CA LEU A 62 -6.00 1.21 18.48
C LEU A 62 -4.96 2.29 18.82
N HIS A 63 -4.83 3.32 17.98
CA HIS A 63 -3.91 4.43 18.19
C HIS A 63 -4.21 5.16 19.50
N ARG A 64 -5.49 5.44 19.79
CA ARG A 64 -5.91 6.08 21.04
C ARG A 64 -5.51 5.26 22.27
N ARG A 65 -5.77 3.95 22.28
CA ARG A 65 -5.46 3.07 23.40
C ARG A 65 -3.96 2.93 23.64
N VAL A 66 -3.20 2.71 22.57
CA VAL A 66 -1.76 2.52 22.67
C VAL A 66 -1.07 3.82 23.07
N ALA A 67 -1.49 4.97 22.52
CA ALA A 67 -0.99 6.27 22.96
C ALA A 67 -1.26 6.50 24.45
N ALA A 68 -2.47 6.21 24.94
CA ALA A 68 -2.79 6.36 26.37
C ALA A 68 -1.89 5.49 27.26
N ARG A 69 -1.60 4.26 26.84
CA ARG A 69 -0.70 3.34 27.55
C ARG A 69 0.75 3.83 27.56
N VAL A 70 1.25 4.32 26.41
CA VAL A 70 2.63 4.82 26.27
C VAL A 70 2.83 6.11 27.06
N LEU A 71 1.82 6.97 27.11
CA LEU A 71 1.88 8.24 27.83
C LEU A 71 1.65 8.07 29.34
N GLY A 72 0.83 7.10 29.74
CA GLY A 72 0.43 6.91 31.14
C GLY A 72 -0.76 7.79 31.56
N TRP A 73 -1.42 8.46 30.62
CA TRP A 73 -2.64 9.24 30.84
C TRP A 73 -3.62 9.07 29.67
N PRO A 74 -4.92 9.42 29.84
CA PRO A 74 -5.89 9.30 28.77
C PRO A 74 -5.48 10.08 27.51
N SER A 75 -5.43 9.40 26.36
CA SER A 75 -5.14 10.03 25.07
C SER A 75 -6.38 10.72 24.50
N VAL A 76 -6.20 11.91 23.92
CA VAL A 76 -7.20 12.50 23.03
C VAL A 76 -7.43 11.61 21.81
N ALA A 77 -8.60 11.74 21.18
CA ALA A 77 -8.89 11.02 19.94
C ALA A 77 -7.88 11.43 18.84
N PRO A 78 -7.32 10.46 18.09
CA PRO A 78 -6.57 10.75 16.88
C PRO A 78 -7.41 11.52 15.86
N GLU A 79 -6.74 12.20 14.94
CA GLU A 79 -7.41 12.65 13.72
C GLU A 79 -7.81 11.44 12.87
N PRO A 80 -8.83 11.57 12.00
CA PRO A 80 -9.10 10.58 10.98
C PRO A 80 -7.82 10.24 10.22
N ALA A 81 -7.59 8.94 9.99
CA ALA A 81 -6.36 8.47 9.36
C ALA A 81 -6.23 9.09 7.96
N GLY A 82 -7.32 9.17 7.19
CA GLY A 82 -7.34 9.88 5.90
C GLY A 82 -6.23 9.45 4.93
N GLY A 83 -5.90 8.14 4.93
CA GLY A 83 -4.80 7.60 4.13
C GLY A 83 -3.40 7.84 4.69
N ARG A 84 -3.24 8.17 5.98
CA ARG A 84 -1.93 8.22 6.65
C ARG A 84 -1.42 6.83 7.01
N THR A 85 -0.11 6.71 7.16
CA THR A 85 0.52 5.49 7.68
C THR A 85 0.47 5.46 9.21
N ASP A 86 0.60 4.29 9.82
CA ASP A 86 0.65 4.12 11.27
C ASP A 86 1.76 4.94 11.92
N PRO A 87 3.01 5.02 11.39
CA PRO A 87 4.01 5.94 11.93
C PRO A 87 3.57 7.40 11.93
N GLU A 88 2.97 7.88 10.83
CA GLU A 88 2.50 9.25 10.72
C GLU A 88 1.33 9.51 11.69
N LEU A 89 0.38 8.59 11.78
CA LEU A 89 -0.76 8.70 12.68
C LEU A 89 -0.34 8.62 14.15
N ALA A 90 0.61 7.75 14.49
CA ALA A 90 1.19 7.65 15.84
C ALA A 90 1.87 8.96 16.24
N TRP A 91 2.72 9.51 15.37
CA TRP A 91 3.40 10.79 15.59
C TRP A 91 2.40 11.92 15.82
N ARG A 92 1.41 12.06 14.93
CA ARG A 92 0.37 13.11 15.06
C ARG A 92 -0.47 12.94 16.32
N THR A 93 -0.80 11.70 16.69
CA THR A 93 -1.53 11.41 17.94
C THR A 93 -0.73 11.88 19.15
N LEU A 94 0.58 11.63 19.19
CA LEU A 94 1.46 12.09 20.27
C LEU A 94 1.51 13.63 20.33
N LEU A 95 1.66 14.31 19.19
CA LEU A 95 1.64 15.78 19.13
C LEU A 95 0.34 16.37 19.67
N ARG A 96 -0.81 15.77 19.32
CA ARG A 96 -2.14 16.20 19.82
C ARG A 96 -2.30 16.02 21.33
N ASN A 97 -1.53 15.13 21.94
CA ASN A 97 -1.46 14.95 23.39
C ASN A 97 -0.43 15.86 24.07
N GLY A 98 0.10 16.86 23.36
CA GLY A 98 1.05 17.82 23.91
C GLY A 98 2.49 17.31 24.02
N VAL A 99 2.81 16.16 23.41
CA VAL A 99 4.19 15.66 23.37
C VAL A 99 5.02 16.52 22.42
N PRO A 100 6.17 17.07 22.84
CA PRO A 100 7.06 17.81 21.94
C PRO A 100 7.53 16.95 20.77
N ALA A 101 7.72 17.55 19.59
CA ALA A 101 8.00 16.81 18.35
C ALA A 101 9.20 15.85 18.43
N ALA A 102 10.30 16.28 19.04
CA ALA A 102 11.48 15.43 19.25
C ALA A 102 11.15 14.19 20.09
N ARG A 103 10.43 14.39 21.19
CA ARG A 103 9.98 13.28 22.05
C ARG A 103 8.95 12.39 21.36
N ALA A 104 8.07 12.97 20.55
CA ALA A 104 7.10 12.21 19.78
C ALA A 104 7.80 11.28 18.78
N ALA A 105 8.84 11.76 18.09
CA ALA A 105 9.65 10.93 17.19
C ALA A 105 10.31 9.74 17.92
N GLU A 106 10.84 9.95 19.12
CA GLU A 106 11.39 8.87 19.96
C GLU A 106 10.35 7.85 20.42
N LEU A 107 9.08 8.27 20.59
CA LEU A 107 8.01 7.41 21.08
C LEU A 107 7.31 6.62 19.97
N VAL A 108 7.38 7.05 18.70
CA VAL A 108 6.77 6.31 17.59
C VAL A 108 7.24 4.84 17.54
N PRO A 109 8.55 4.51 17.62
CA PRO A 109 9.02 3.13 17.67
C PRO A 109 8.46 2.31 18.85
N VAL A 110 8.01 2.95 19.93
CA VAL A 110 7.36 2.30 21.07
C VAL A 110 5.88 2.06 20.80
N VAL A 111 5.20 3.00 20.13
CA VAL A 111 3.79 2.90 19.77
C VAL A 111 3.54 1.79 18.74
N LEU A 112 4.38 1.67 17.71
CA LEU A 112 4.10 0.76 16.58
C LEU A 112 3.99 -0.73 16.98
N PRO A 113 4.90 -1.31 17.79
CA PRO A 113 4.72 -2.66 18.33
C PRO A 113 3.49 -2.76 19.24
N GLY A 114 3.19 -1.70 19.99
CA GLY A 114 1.99 -1.61 20.81
C GLY A 114 0.70 -1.76 20.01
N LEU A 115 0.63 -1.21 18.79
CA LEU A 115 -0.52 -1.40 17.89
C LEU A 115 -0.71 -2.87 17.51
N ALA A 116 0.38 -3.60 17.29
CA ALA A 116 0.35 -5.02 16.96
C ALA A 116 -0.12 -5.86 18.15
N VAL A 117 0.40 -5.58 19.35
CA VAL A 117 0.01 -6.25 20.59
C VAL A 117 -1.47 -5.98 20.91
N GLU A 118 -1.91 -4.73 20.78
CA GLU A 118 -3.29 -4.33 21.06
C GLU A 118 -4.27 -5.10 20.18
N LEU A 119 -4.09 -5.06 18.85
CA LEU A 119 -4.97 -5.78 17.94
C LEU A 119 -4.88 -7.29 18.15
N ALA A 120 -3.71 -7.80 18.53
CA ALA A 120 -3.54 -9.21 18.84
C ALA A 120 -4.35 -9.66 20.05
N GLY A 121 -4.36 -8.86 21.11
CA GLY A 121 -5.09 -9.14 22.35
C GLY A 121 -6.61 -9.02 22.19
N ARG A 122 -7.10 -7.98 21.50
CA ARG A 122 -8.56 -7.78 21.34
C ARG A 122 -9.20 -8.58 20.21
N GLY A 123 -8.44 -8.95 19.18
CA GLY A 123 -8.97 -9.58 17.97
C GLY A 123 -9.79 -8.64 17.06
N LEU A 124 -10.41 -9.21 16.03
CA LEU A 124 -11.28 -8.52 15.08
C LEU A 124 -12.73 -8.92 15.33
N SER A 125 -13.61 -7.95 15.57
CA SER A 125 -15.04 -8.19 15.75
C SER A 125 -15.80 -8.15 14.42
N ARG A 126 -17.06 -8.61 14.40
CA ARG A 126 -17.94 -8.46 13.23
C ARG A 126 -18.13 -7.00 12.82
N ARG A 127 -18.17 -6.08 13.79
CA ARG A 127 -18.28 -4.63 13.53
C ARG A 127 -17.04 -4.11 12.81
N ASP A 128 -15.85 -4.54 13.23
CA ASP A 128 -14.58 -4.14 12.59
C ASP A 128 -14.50 -4.59 11.12
N LEU A 129 -15.25 -5.62 10.73
CA LEU A 129 -15.25 -6.21 9.39
C LEU A 129 -16.48 -5.82 8.55
N ALA A 130 -17.42 -5.05 9.09
CA ALA A 130 -18.70 -4.76 8.44
C ALA A 130 -18.54 -3.97 7.12
N GLY A 131 -17.43 -3.24 6.95
CA GLY A 131 -17.13 -2.47 5.73
C GLY A 131 -16.45 -3.27 4.62
N VAL A 132 -16.09 -4.53 4.84
CA VAL A 132 -15.38 -5.35 3.85
C VAL A 132 -16.29 -5.61 2.63
N PRO A 133 -15.88 -5.23 1.41
CA PRO A 133 -16.70 -5.48 0.22
C PRO A 133 -16.89 -6.99 0.01
N ALA A 134 -18.16 -7.44 -0.10
CA ALA A 134 -18.49 -8.86 -0.30
C ALA A 134 -17.82 -9.46 -1.57
N VAL A 135 -17.58 -8.62 -2.57
CA VAL A 135 -16.95 -9.01 -3.84
C VAL A 135 -15.43 -9.12 -3.78
N ALA A 136 -14.77 -8.71 -2.69
CA ALA A 136 -13.31 -8.60 -2.64
C ALA A 136 -12.59 -9.91 -2.99
N GLY A 137 -13.03 -11.04 -2.42
CA GLY A 137 -12.46 -12.35 -2.75
C GLY A 137 -12.65 -12.74 -4.21
N ALA A 138 -13.83 -12.51 -4.77
CA ALA A 138 -14.14 -12.83 -6.17
C ALA A 138 -13.31 -11.98 -7.15
N VAL A 139 -13.17 -10.68 -6.86
CA VAL A 139 -12.35 -9.74 -7.65
C VAL A 139 -10.88 -10.16 -7.64
N LEU A 140 -10.31 -10.40 -6.45
CA LEU A 140 -8.91 -10.84 -6.32
C LEU A 140 -8.65 -12.18 -7.00
N ALA A 141 -9.61 -13.12 -6.93
CA ALA A 141 -9.55 -14.40 -7.63
C ALA A 141 -9.60 -14.22 -9.15
N ALA A 142 -10.48 -13.35 -9.67
CA ALA A 142 -10.59 -13.08 -11.09
C ALA A 142 -9.31 -12.45 -11.65
N VAL A 143 -8.75 -11.43 -10.97
CA VAL A 143 -7.49 -10.80 -11.36
C VAL A 143 -6.32 -11.80 -11.30
N GLY A 144 -6.29 -12.66 -10.28
CA GLY A 144 -5.25 -13.68 -10.12
C GLY A 144 -5.25 -14.77 -11.19
N ARG A 145 -6.35 -14.95 -11.94
CA ARG A 145 -6.42 -15.88 -13.08
C ARG A 145 -5.88 -15.27 -14.38
N ILE A 146 -5.63 -13.96 -14.43
CA ILE A 146 -5.14 -13.31 -15.65
C ILE A 146 -3.66 -13.67 -15.85
N PRO A 147 -3.28 -14.28 -16.99
CA PRO A 147 -1.90 -14.66 -17.25
C PRO A 147 -0.94 -13.46 -17.19
N GLY A 148 0.19 -13.65 -16.50
CA GLY A 148 1.24 -12.64 -16.34
C GLY A 148 0.88 -11.47 -15.42
N VAL A 149 -0.22 -11.56 -14.65
CA VAL A 149 -0.58 -10.58 -13.62
C VAL A 149 -0.15 -11.07 -12.24
N GLY A 150 0.63 -10.24 -11.54
CA GLY A 150 0.92 -10.40 -10.12
C GLY A 150 0.06 -9.44 -9.30
N GLN A 151 -0.17 -9.80 -8.03
CA GLN A 151 -0.92 -8.99 -7.08
C GLN A 151 -0.09 -8.82 -5.81
N ALA A 152 -0.08 -7.60 -5.27
CA ALA A 152 0.56 -7.28 -4.01
C ALA A 152 -0.28 -6.27 -3.22
N VAL A 153 -0.12 -6.25 -1.90
CA VAL A 153 -0.79 -5.28 -1.03
C VAL A 153 0.14 -4.12 -0.74
N ILE A 154 -0.40 -2.90 -0.71
CA ILE A 154 0.21 -1.79 0.00
C ILE A 154 -0.70 -1.39 1.17
N SER A 155 -0.10 -1.07 2.30
CA SER A 155 -0.85 -0.66 3.49
C SER A 155 -0.07 0.35 4.30
N GLY A 156 -0.76 1.35 4.82
CA GLY A 156 -0.20 2.27 5.81
C GLY A 156 -0.08 1.64 7.19
N SER A 157 -0.72 0.50 7.45
CA SER A 157 -0.69 -0.15 8.77
C SER A 157 0.64 -0.86 9.04
N VAL A 158 0.98 -1.05 10.31
CA VAL A 158 2.04 -1.97 10.75
C VAL A 158 1.78 -3.35 10.16
N ARG A 159 2.85 -4.02 9.70
CA ARG A 159 2.76 -5.29 8.97
C ARG A 159 1.91 -6.33 9.70
N ALA A 160 2.11 -6.49 11.00
CA ALA A 160 1.36 -7.46 11.80
C ALA A 160 -0.16 -7.22 11.76
N ASN A 161 -0.61 -5.97 11.83
CA ASN A 161 -2.02 -5.62 11.80
C ASN A 161 -2.62 -5.79 10.41
N ALA A 162 -1.91 -5.36 9.37
CA ALA A 162 -2.31 -5.58 7.99
C ALA A 162 -2.54 -7.08 7.69
N LEU A 163 -1.61 -7.93 8.11
CA LEU A 163 -1.73 -9.39 7.93
C LEU A 163 -2.87 -9.99 8.77
N ARG A 164 -3.11 -9.49 9.99
CA ARG A 164 -4.22 -9.95 10.81
C ARG A 164 -5.57 -9.60 10.19
N LYS A 165 -5.71 -8.39 9.65
CA LYS A 165 -6.88 -7.93 8.89
C LYS A 165 -7.13 -8.82 7.68
N ILE A 166 -6.12 -9.04 6.83
CA ILE A 166 -6.21 -9.90 5.63
C ILE A 166 -6.65 -11.33 5.99
N ARG A 167 -6.08 -11.91 7.05
CA ARG A 167 -6.46 -13.25 7.52
C ARG A 167 -7.87 -13.29 8.08
N GLY A 168 -8.25 -12.28 8.86
CA GLY A 168 -9.58 -12.16 9.47
C GLY A 168 -10.73 -12.14 8.46
N VAL A 169 -10.46 -11.72 7.23
CA VAL A 169 -11.44 -11.69 6.13
C VAL A 169 -11.23 -12.79 5.08
N GLY A 170 -10.30 -13.73 5.32
CA GLY A 170 -10.06 -14.86 4.42
C GLY A 170 -9.37 -14.51 3.08
N LEU A 171 -8.78 -13.32 2.93
CA LEU A 171 -8.15 -12.89 1.68
C LEU A 171 -6.68 -13.34 1.53
N GLY A 172 -6.13 -14.04 2.53
CA GLY A 172 -4.72 -14.44 2.56
C GLY A 172 -4.28 -15.35 1.41
N ALA A 173 -5.21 -16.12 0.82
CA ALA A 173 -4.90 -17.00 -0.32
C ALA A 173 -4.65 -16.23 -1.63
N HIS A 174 -5.14 -14.99 -1.73
CA HIS A 174 -5.03 -14.18 -2.95
C HIS A 174 -3.88 -13.18 -2.91
N LEU A 175 -3.42 -12.83 -1.71
CA LEU A 175 -2.48 -11.74 -1.47
C LEU A 175 -1.20 -12.30 -0.88
N ALA A 176 -0.12 -12.28 -1.66
CA ALA A 176 1.21 -12.70 -1.21
C ALA A 176 1.75 -11.68 -0.19
N ALA A 177 1.67 -12.04 1.10
CA ALA A 177 2.05 -11.20 2.24
C ALA A 177 3.53 -10.76 2.20
N ASP A 178 4.39 -11.62 1.69
CA ASP A 178 5.82 -11.39 1.49
C ASP A 178 6.13 -10.43 0.34
N VAL A 179 5.21 -10.27 -0.61
CA VAL A 179 5.36 -9.35 -1.75
C VAL A 179 4.88 -7.92 -1.42
N GLY A 180 3.95 -7.77 -0.47
CA GLY A 180 3.40 -6.47 -0.11
C GLY A 180 4.37 -5.53 0.60
N ALA A 181 3.94 -4.28 0.81
CA ALA A 181 4.64 -3.28 1.60
C ALA A 181 3.73 -2.66 2.66
N TYR A 182 4.27 -2.45 3.85
CA TYR A 182 3.50 -2.08 5.06
C TYR A 182 4.10 -0.85 5.73
N GLY A 183 3.27 0.00 6.33
CA GLY A 183 3.69 1.32 6.82
C GLY A 183 4.75 1.30 7.91
N SER A 184 5.00 0.16 8.56
CA SER A 184 6.15 -0.02 9.47
C SER A 184 7.49 -0.20 8.76
N GLU A 185 7.53 -0.31 7.43
CA GLU A 185 8.73 -0.70 6.67
C GLU A 185 9.35 0.46 5.89
N GLN A 186 8.60 1.50 5.55
CA GLN A 186 9.11 2.67 4.82
C GLN A 186 8.33 3.93 5.20
N ALA A 187 8.98 5.08 5.08
CA ALA A 187 8.36 6.38 5.25
C ALA A 187 7.61 6.81 3.98
N GLY A 188 6.28 6.92 4.09
CA GLY A 188 5.43 7.47 3.03
C GLY A 188 5.09 6.49 1.89
N TRP A 189 4.08 6.87 1.10
CA TRP A 189 3.48 5.98 0.12
C TRP A 189 4.35 5.69 -1.11
N GLY A 190 5.13 6.65 -1.60
CA GLY A 190 6.03 6.42 -2.74
C GLY A 190 7.08 5.34 -2.44
N ALA A 191 7.68 5.41 -1.25
CA ALA A 191 8.64 4.41 -0.79
C ALA A 191 7.99 3.02 -0.59
N LEU A 192 6.77 2.96 -0.04
CA LEU A 192 6.01 1.70 0.09
C LEU A 192 5.67 1.09 -1.29
N ILE A 193 5.22 1.90 -2.24
CA ILE A 193 4.93 1.48 -3.61
C ILE A 193 6.20 0.91 -4.26
N SER A 194 7.31 1.64 -4.18
CA SER A 194 8.61 1.21 -4.68
C SER A 194 9.05 -0.11 -4.05
N LEU A 195 8.91 -0.28 -2.73
CA LEU A 195 9.23 -1.51 -2.03
C LEU A 195 8.38 -2.70 -2.49
N ALA A 196 7.07 -2.51 -2.65
CA ALA A 196 6.17 -3.56 -3.14
C ALA A 196 6.51 -4.00 -4.57
N VAL A 197 6.82 -3.05 -5.46
CA VAL A 197 7.26 -3.34 -6.83
C VAL A 197 8.57 -4.13 -6.81
N GLN A 198 9.56 -3.71 -6.02
CA GLN A 198 10.84 -4.41 -5.90
C GLN A 198 10.67 -5.84 -5.39
N ARG A 199 9.84 -6.05 -4.36
CA ARG A 199 9.54 -7.39 -3.84
C ARG A 199 8.81 -8.26 -4.85
N ALA A 200 7.88 -7.71 -5.64
CA ALA A 200 7.18 -8.44 -6.69
C ALA A 200 8.13 -8.93 -7.79
N VAL A 201 9.07 -8.08 -8.19
CA VAL A 201 10.12 -8.41 -9.17
C VAL A 201 11.02 -9.53 -8.64
N ARG A 202 11.54 -9.39 -7.41
CA ARG A 202 12.40 -10.40 -6.78
C ARG A 202 11.70 -11.75 -6.60
N HIS A 203 10.50 -11.75 -6.03
CA HIS A 203 9.77 -12.99 -5.70
C HIS A 203 9.39 -13.77 -6.97
N ARG A 204 9.12 -13.10 -8.09
CA ARG A 204 8.76 -13.79 -9.32
C ARG A 204 9.97 -14.14 -10.20
N GLY A 205 11.17 -13.66 -9.86
CA GLY A 205 12.42 -13.96 -10.58
C GLY A 205 12.51 -13.29 -11.94
N LEU A 206 12.02 -12.05 -12.08
CA LEU A 206 11.73 -11.45 -13.38
C LEU A 206 12.26 -10.03 -13.55
N THR A 207 12.11 -9.50 -14.76
CA THR A 207 12.25 -8.08 -15.10
C THR A 207 11.11 -7.24 -14.51
N ARG A 208 11.33 -5.93 -14.40
CA ARG A 208 10.32 -4.96 -13.92
C ARG A 208 9.01 -5.13 -14.73
N PRO A 209 7.83 -5.13 -14.08
CA PRO A 209 6.56 -5.25 -14.81
C PRO A 209 6.43 -4.12 -15.84
N GLU A 210 5.92 -4.45 -17.03
CA GLU A 210 5.64 -3.51 -18.12
C GLU A 210 4.61 -2.45 -17.71
N ARG A 211 3.69 -2.82 -16.81
CA ARG A 211 2.68 -1.91 -16.27
C ARG A 211 2.36 -2.26 -14.82
N THR A 212 2.36 -1.24 -13.97
CA THR A 212 1.88 -1.35 -12.59
C THR A 212 0.64 -0.49 -12.43
N VAL A 213 -0.41 -1.07 -11.84
CA VAL A 213 -1.69 -0.39 -11.57
C VAL A 213 -1.92 -0.40 -10.06
N LEU A 214 -2.20 0.76 -9.48
CA LEU A 214 -2.64 0.88 -8.10
C LEU A 214 -4.16 1.00 -8.02
N VAL A 215 -4.79 0.20 -7.17
CA VAL A 215 -6.20 0.33 -6.79
C VAL A 215 -6.29 0.97 -5.41
N THR A 216 -6.87 2.17 -5.29
CA THR A 216 -6.99 2.90 -4.01
C THR A 216 -8.17 3.86 -4.02
N GLY A 217 -8.76 4.11 -2.84
CA GLY A 217 -9.75 5.17 -2.62
C GLY A 217 -9.16 6.43 -1.95
N ALA A 218 -7.90 6.37 -1.51
CA ALA A 218 -7.27 7.42 -0.75
C ALA A 218 -6.46 8.36 -1.66
N ALA A 219 -6.84 9.64 -1.66
CA ALA A 219 -6.21 10.66 -2.51
C ALA A 219 -4.68 10.74 -2.34
N ARG A 220 -4.19 10.65 -1.10
CA ARG A 220 -2.74 10.67 -0.78
C ARG A 220 -1.98 9.50 -1.39
N VAL A 221 -2.61 8.32 -1.46
CA VAL A 221 -2.01 7.12 -2.05
C VAL A 221 -2.04 7.22 -3.58
N ALA A 222 -3.15 7.70 -4.13
CA ALA A 222 -3.29 7.97 -5.57
C ALA A 222 -2.27 8.99 -6.07
N GLU A 223 -2.05 10.08 -5.32
CA GLU A 223 -1.05 11.10 -5.64
C GLU A 223 0.36 10.51 -5.64
N ALA A 224 0.74 9.77 -4.59
CA ALA A 224 2.04 9.11 -4.53
C ALA A 224 2.27 8.14 -5.69
N ALA A 225 1.24 7.38 -6.10
CA ALA A 225 1.34 6.49 -7.26
C ALA A 225 1.53 7.25 -8.57
N ARG A 226 0.85 8.38 -8.77
CA ARG A 226 1.05 9.21 -9.97
C ARG A 226 2.46 9.80 -10.02
N CYS A 227 3.04 10.19 -8.89
CA CYS A 227 4.44 10.64 -8.82
C CYS A 227 5.45 9.53 -9.19
N GLU A 228 5.05 8.26 -9.04
CA GLU A 228 5.85 7.09 -9.43
C GLU A 228 5.49 6.58 -10.85
N ASP A 229 4.73 7.37 -11.63
CA ASP A 229 4.24 7.03 -12.98
C ASP A 229 3.37 5.76 -13.06
N LEU A 230 2.63 5.45 -12.00
CA LEU A 230 1.69 4.34 -11.98
C LEU A 230 0.30 4.76 -12.48
N ALA A 231 -0.37 3.84 -13.18
CA ALA A 231 -1.80 3.96 -13.43
C ALA A 231 -2.58 3.79 -12.12
N VAL A 232 -3.59 4.64 -11.88
CA VAL A 232 -4.43 4.57 -10.69
C VAL A 232 -5.86 4.24 -11.08
N VAL A 233 -6.44 3.22 -10.43
CA VAL A 233 -7.85 2.89 -10.49
C VAL A 233 -8.49 3.30 -9.16
N PRO A 234 -9.37 4.31 -9.16
CA PRO A 234 -10.07 4.73 -7.95
C PRO A 234 -11.04 3.63 -7.50
N ALA A 235 -11.05 3.31 -6.21
CA ALA A 235 -11.95 2.31 -5.61
C ALA A 235 -12.31 2.67 -4.17
N GLY A 236 -13.61 2.73 -3.86
CA GLY A 236 -14.14 3.01 -2.54
C GLY A 236 -14.70 1.76 -1.87
N SER A 237 -14.79 1.80 -0.54
CA SER A 237 -15.47 0.78 0.27
C SER A 237 -16.99 0.92 0.26
N SER A 238 -17.51 2.09 -0.13
CA SER A 238 -18.93 2.33 -0.35
C SER A 238 -19.15 3.39 -1.43
N CYS A 239 -20.21 3.23 -2.23
CA CYS A 239 -20.59 4.11 -3.35
C CYS A 239 -20.93 5.55 -2.91
N ARG A 240 -20.98 5.84 -1.61
CA ARG A 240 -21.42 7.13 -1.03
C ARG A 240 -20.41 8.27 -1.18
N SER A 241 -19.20 8.00 -1.66
CA SER A 241 -18.09 8.95 -1.74
C SER A 241 -17.82 9.50 -3.15
N GLY A 242 -18.63 9.14 -4.16
CA GLY A 242 -18.36 9.47 -5.57
C GLY A 242 -17.14 8.75 -6.17
N VAL A 243 -16.47 7.92 -5.39
CA VAL A 243 -15.43 6.98 -5.83
C VAL A 243 -16.12 5.68 -6.27
N PRO A 244 -15.75 5.09 -7.43
CA PRO A 244 -16.31 3.83 -7.90
C PRO A 244 -16.17 2.74 -6.83
N ASP A 245 -17.13 1.83 -6.72
CA ASP A 245 -16.96 0.70 -5.81
C ASP A 245 -15.92 -0.31 -6.34
N LEU A 246 -15.60 -1.33 -5.53
CA LEU A 246 -14.60 -2.33 -5.90
C LEU A 246 -14.99 -3.15 -7.16
N ALA A 247 -16.29 -3.33 -7.44
CA ALA A 247 -16.74 -4.05 -8.62
C ALA A 247 -16.58 -3.19 -9.89
N GLU A 248 -16.93 -1.91 -9.82
CA GLU A 248 -16.71 -0.95 -10.91
C GLU A 248 -15.21 -0.77 -11.19
N ALA A 249 -14.40 -0.66 -10.14
CA ALA A 249 -12.94 -0.61 -10.25
C ALA A 249 -12.38 -1.87 -10.93
N ALA A 250 -12.94 -3.05 -10.63
CA ALA A 250 -12.53 -4.31 -11.27
C ALA A 250 -12.82 -4.32 -12.79
N ASN A 251 -13.92 -3.71 -13.23
CA ASN A 251 -14.23 -3.58 -14.66
C ASN A 251 -13.21 -2.69 -15.39
N VAL A 252 -12.87 -1.54 -14.81
CA VAL A 252 -11.82 -0.64 -15.33
C VAL A 252 -10.47 -1.35 -15.37
N LEU A 253 -10.15 -2.07 -14.28
CA LEU A 253 -8.93 -2.85 -14.16
C LEU A 253 -8.84 -3.93 -15.25
N GLY A 254 -9.95 -4.60 -15.57
CA GLY A 254 -10.02 -5.60 -16.65
C GLY A 254 -9.56 -5.05 -18.01
N GLY A 255 -9.95 -3.81 -18.34
CA GLY A 255 -9.49 -3.13 -19.56
C GLY A 255 -7.99 -2.80 -19.54
N LEU A 256 -7.47 -2.33 -18.40
CA LEU A 256 -6.05 -2.01 -18.23
C LEU A 256 -5.14 -3.26 -18.22
N LEU A 257 -5.69 -4.40 -17.79
CA LEU A 257 -5.05 -5.70 -17.75
C LEU A 257 -5.38 -6.58 -18.99
N ALA A 258 -6.04 -6.05 -20.00
CA ALA A 258 -6.17 -6.74 -21.29
C ALA A 258 -4.80 -6.84 -21.97
N PRO A 259 -4.48 -7.94 -22.69
CA PRO A 259 -3.26 -8.00 -23.50
C PRO A 259 -3.25 -6.85 -24.50
N ALA A 260 -2.09 -6.23 -24.75
CA ALA A 260 -1.96 -5.30 -25.85
C ALA A 260 -2.39 -6.00 -27.15
N ARG A 261 -3.42 -5.46 -27.83
CA ARG A 261 -3.79 -5.93 -29.17
C ARG A 261 -2.54 -5.81 -30.04
N LYS A 262 -2.08 -6.92 -30.63
CA LYS A 262 -1.10 -6.83 -31.73
C LYS A 262 -1.75 -5.93 -32.80
N PRO A 263 -1.04 -4.95 -33.36
CA PRO A 263 -1.54 -4.27 -34.56
C PRO A 263 -1.83 -5.36 -35.60
N SER A 264 -3.05 -5.37 -36.14
CA SER A 264 -3.38 -6.23 -37.27
C SER A 264 -2.45 -5.81 -38.40
N GLY A 265 -1.42 -6.60 -38.64
CA GLY A 265 -0.54 -6.46 -39.79
C GLY A 265 -1.29 -6.87 -41.04
N ASP A 266 -2.30 -6.09 -41.42
CA ASP A 266 -2.88 -6.14 -42.75
C ASP A 266 -2.06 -5.19 -43.62
N LYS A 267 -0.84 -5.64 -43.95
CA LYS A 267 -0.11 -5.09 -45.09
C LYS A 267 -0.66 -5.79 -46.32
N THR A 268 -1.83 -5.36 -46.77
CA THR A 268 -2.22 -5.59 -48.16
C THR A 268 -1.36 -4.66 -49.01
N CYS A 269 -0.21 -5.18 -49.45
CA CYS A 269 0.51 -4.62 -50.58
C CYS A 269 -0.44 -4.62 -51.78
N LEU A 270 -1.05 -3.48 -52.06
CA LEU A 270 -1.61 -3.19 -53.38
C LEU A 270 -0.43 -2.89 -54.30
N THR A 271 0.08 -3.92 -54.97
CA THR A 271 0.77 -3.75 -56.24
C THR A 271 -0.25 -3.41 -57.32
N ARG A 272 -0.25 -2.16 -57.77
CA ARG A 272 -0.54 -1.76 -59.16
C ARG A 272 0.30 -0.55 -59.51
#